data_AF-A0A7D5LBP2-F1
#
_entry.id   AF-A0A7D5LBP2-F1
#
_cell.length_a   1.000
_cell.length_b   1.000
_cell.length_c   1.000
_cell.angle_alpha   90.00
_cell.angle_beta   90.00
_cell.angle_gamma   90.00
#
_symmetry.space_group_name_H-M   'P 1'
#
loop_
_entity.id
_entity.type
_entity.pdbx_description
1 polymer ?
#
loop_
_entity_poly.entity_id
_entity_poly.type
_entity_poly.pdbx_seq_one_letter_code
_entity_poly.pdbx_strand_id
1 'polypeptide(L)'
;MSAWTGTDDDGEGSRSRRPYVESPIIMATVRIVAPFVFTLGLFVMFHGADSSGGGFQGGVIVGTVVLMLAIAFGVGPTRGWLSSTLLVVQLVVGVGLFVGVGLTAMAFGGAFLEYSAVPVHHASKYGIELVEFGIGIIVAGTVVGLFFALAAGHELTEEEEVAE
;
A
#
# COMPACT_ATOMS: atom_id res chain seq x y z
N MET A 1 9.46 30.70 62.16
CA MET A 1 9.43 31.47 60.90
C MET A 1 10.74 31.16 60.18
N SER A 2 10.72 30.14 59.32
CA SER A 2 10.71 30.27 57.84
C SER A 2 12.06 30.79 57.33
N ALA A 3 12.79 30.12 56.44
CA ALA A 3 12.31 29.30 55.34
C ALA A 3 13.41 28.34 54.87
N TRP A 4 12.97 27.12 54.55
CA TRP A 4 13.56 26.27 53.54
C TRP A 4 13.54 27.04 52.21
N THR A 5 14.69 27.20 51.57
CA THR A 5 14.76 27.61 50.15
C THR A 5 15.47 26.50 49.41
N GLY A 6 14.66 25.60 48.85
CA GLY A 6 15.10 24.69 47.80
C GLY A 6 15.60 25.54 46.64
N THR A 7 16.81 25.29 46.20
CA THR A 7 17.24 25.64 44.86
C THR A 7 16.59 24.62 43.93
N ASP A 8 15.50 25.03 43.30
CA ASP A 8 14.94 24.33 42.15
C ASP A 8 15.99 24.44 41.04
N ASP A 9 16.67 23.33 40.79
CA ASP A 9 17.48 23.08 39.61
C ASP A 9 16.51 23.00 38.43
N ASP A 10 16.35 24.12 37.72
CA ASP A 10 15.59 24.21 36.48
C ASP A 10 16.35 23.45 35.39
N GLY A 11 16.27 22.12 35.47
CA GLY A 11 16.73 21.21 34.44
C GLY A 11 16.02 21.52 33.13
N GLU A 12 16.80 22.07 32.20
CA GLU A 12 16.43 22.33 30.82
C GLU A 12 15.67 21.13 30.26
N GLY A 13 14.39 21.37 29.95
CA GLY A 13 13.48 20.36 29.45
C GLY A 13 14.02 19.74 28.17
N SER A 14 14.60 18.55 28.30
CA SER A 14 14.74 17.62 27.19
C SER A 14 13.35 17.50 26.56
N ARG A 15 13.19 18.00 25.33
CA ARG A 15 12.04 17.65 24.50
C ARG A 15 12.17 16.16 24.26
N SER A 16 11.59 15.38 25.18
CA SER A 16 11.35 13.96 25.04
C SER A 16 10.58 13.81 23.73
N ARG A 17 11.30 13.48 22.65
CA ARG A 17 10.76 12.80 21.48
C ARG A 17 10.00 11.65 22.09
N ARG A 18 8.68 11.77 22.22
CA ARG A 18 7.85 10.71 22.79
C ARG A 18 8.20 9.48 21.97
N PRO A 19 8.85 8.45 22.57
CA PRO A 19 9.09 7.23 21.84
C PRO A 19 7.73 6.78 21.31
N TYR A 20 7.66 6.43 20.03
CA TYR A 20 6.48 5.79 19.47
C TYR A 20 6.11 4.64 20.43
N VAL A 21 5.04 4.82 21.19
CA VAL A 21 4.61 3.80 22.15
C VAL A 21 3.77 2.84 21.35
N GLU A 22 4.37 1.70 21.04
CA GLU A 22 3.69 0.51 20.56
C GLU A 22 2.37 0.33 21.33
N SER A 23 1.23 0.51 20.64
CA SER A 23 -0.08 0.39 21.27
C SER A 23 -0.57 -1.05 21.10
N PRO A 24 -0.69 -1.84 22.20
CA PRO A 24 -1.15 -3.23 22.11
C PRO A 24 -2.55 -3.33 21.52
N ILE A 25 -3.39 -2.32 21.74
CA ILE A 25 -4.75 -2.24 21.20
C ILE A 25 -4.69 -2.10 19.68
N ILE A 26 -3.89 -1.15 19.15
CA ILE A 26 -3.77 -0.93 17.70
C ILE A 26 -3.22 -2.19 17.02
N MET A 27 -2.18 -2.81 17.58
CA MET A 27 -1.61 -4.03 17.05
C MET A 27 -2.61 -5.19 17.01
N ALA A 28 -3.34 -5.41 18.11
CA ALA A 28 -4.35 -6.46 18.19
C ALA A 28 -5.48 -6.22 17.18
N THR A 29 -5.96 -4.98 17.06
CA THR A 29 -6.98 -4.61 16.08
C THR A 29 -6.50 -4.83 14.65
N VAL A 30 -5.32 -4.33 14.27
CA VAL A 30 -4.79 -4.49 12.92
C VAL A 30 -4.56 -5.97 12.59
N ARG A 31 -4.07 -6.77 13.53
CA ARG A 31 -3.86 -8.22 13.31
C ARG A 31 -5.15 -8.97 12.99
N ILE A 32 -6.29 -8.52 13.52
CA ILE A 32 -7.60 -9.11 13.24
C ILE A 32 -8.18 -8.50 11.96
N VAL A 33 -8.15 -7.18 11.79
CA VAL A 33 -8.85 -6.45 10.72
C VAL A 33 -8.14 -6.56 9.37
N ALA A 34 -6.80 -6.53 9.34
CA ALA A 34 -6.00 -6.58 8.11
C ALA A 34 -6.39 -7.74 7.16
N PRO A 35 -6.54 -9.00 7.59
CA PRO A 35 -6.93 -10.08 6.68
C PRO A 35 -8.34 -9.91 6.10
N PHE A 36 -9.28 -9.32 6.85
CA PHE A 36 -10.63 -9.03 6.32
C PHE A 36 -10.58 -7.91 5.28
N VAL A 37 -9.85 -6.83 5.54
CA VAL A 37 -9.69 -5.72 4.60
C VAL A 37 -8.95 -6.18 3.34
N PHE A 38 -7.93 -7.01 3.48
CA PHE A 38 -7.23 -7.61 2.35
C PHE A 38 -8.17 -8.45 1.48
N THR A 39 -8.96 -9.33 2.11
CA THR A 39 -9.93 -10.17 1.41
C THR A 39 -11.01 -9.33 0.72
N LEU A 40 -11.50 -8.27 1.37
CA LEU A 40 -12.42 -7.31 0.78
C LEU A 40 -11.80 -6.63 -0.45
N GLY A 41 -10.54 -6.19 -0.36
CA GLY A 41 -9.82 -5.59 -1.47
C GLY A 41 -9.70 -6.53 -2.66
N LEU A 42 -9.37 -7.81 -2.42
CA LEU A 42 -9.36 -8.84 -3.46
C LEU A 42 -10.75 -9.08 -4.04
N PHE A 43 -11.79 -9.14 -3.21
CA PHE A 43 -13.16 -9.31 -3.67
C PHE A 43 -13.59 -8.18 -4.62
N VAL A 44 -13.34 -6.93 -4.23
CA VAL A 44 -13.63 -5.73 -5.06
C VAL A 44 -12.82 -5.74 -6.35
N MET A 45 -11.58 -6.23 -6.31
CA MET A 45 -10.70 -6.34 -7.48
C MET A 45 -11.20 -7.39 -8.48
N PHE A 46 -11.66 -8.55 -8.02
CA PHE A 46 -12.11 -9.64 -8.88
C PHE A 46 -13.56 -9.51 -9.37
N HIS A 47 -14.36 -8.60 -8.80
CA HIS A 47 -15.77 -8.41 -9.17
C HIS A 47 -16.05 -7.04 -9.81
N GLY A 48 -15.04 -6.35 -10.35
CA GLY A 48 -15.22 -5.04 -10.98
C GLY A 48 -16.03 -5.10 -12.29
N ALA A 49 -15.95 -6.21 -13.03
CA ALA A 49 -16.76 -6.39 -14.24
C ALA A 49 -18.28 -6.50 -13.95
N ASP A 50 -18.67 -7.01 -12.78
CA ASP A 50 -20.07 -7.26 -12.41
C ASP A 50 -20.65 -6.22 -11.42
N SER A 51 -19.83 -5.34 -10.85
CA SER A 51 -20.24 -4.43 -9.75
C SER A 51 -19.56 -3.06 -9.81
N SER A 52 -20.06 -2.09 -9.04
CA SER A 52 -19.36 -0.82 -8.85
C SER A 52 -18.07 -1.08 -8.06
N GLY A 53 -16.92 -1.03 -8.72
CA GLY A 53 -15.66 -1.53 -8.16
C GLY A 53 -14.51 -1.53 -9.16
N GLY A 54 -13.60 -2.48 -9.00
CA GLY A 54 -12.56 -2.83 -9.97
C GLY A 54 -11.13 -2.65 -9.47
N GLY A 55 -10.20 -2.75 -10.42
CA GLY A 55 -8.76 -2.81 -10.18
C GLY A 55 -8.23 -1.67 -9.31
N PHE A 56 -8.62 -0.44 -9.65
CA PHE A 56 -8.14 0.74 -8.91
C PHE A 56 -8.57 0.72 -7.44
N GLN A 57 -9.87 0.57 -7.17
CA GLN A 57 -10.40 0.63 -5.81
C GLN A 57 -9.92 -0.57 -4.98
N GLY A 58 -9.95 -1.78 -5.55
CA GLY A 58 -9.41 -2.97 -4.90
C GLY A 58 -7.92 -2.84 -4.59
N GLY A 59 -7.13 -2.28 -5.53
CA GLY A 59 -5.71 -2.01 -5.35
C GLY A 59 -5.42 -1.03 -4.22
N VAL A 60 -6.21 0.05 -4.09
CA VAL A 60 -6.09 1.00 -2.97
C VAL A 60 -6.38 0.33 -1.63
N ILE A 61 -7.43 -0.49 -1.56
CA ILE A 61 -7.78 -1.23 -0.33
C ILE A 61 -6.65 -2.19 0.06
N VAL A 62 -6.13 -2.96 -0.90
CA VAL A 62 -4.99 -3.86 -0.67
C VAL A 62 -3.75 -3.08 -0.23
N GLY A 63 -3.43 -1.95 -0.88
CA GLY A 63 -2.31 -1.10 -0.47
C GLY A 63 -2.46 -0.58 0.96
N THR A 64 -3.68 -0.18 1.35
CA THR A 64 -3.99 0.29 2.71
C THR A 64 -3.71 -0.76 3.79
N VAL A 65 -3.78 -2.06 3.46
CA VAL A 65 -3.38 -3.12 4.40
C VAL A 65 -1.92 -2.99 4.81
N VAL A 66 -1.03 -2.69 3.85
CA VAL A 66 0.39 -2.47 4.15
C VAL A 66 0.58 -1.22 5.01
N LEU A 67 -0.18 -0.16 4.75
CA LEU A 67 -0.16 1.05 5.57
C LEU A 67 -0.59 0.76 7.01
N MET A 68 -1.66 -0.02 7.20
CA MET A 68 -2.10 -0.43 8.54
C MET A 68 -1.02 -1.22 9.28
N LEU A 69 -0.33 -2.13 8.58
CA LEU A 69 0.79 -2.89 9.16
C LEU A 69 1.97 -1.98 9.52
N ALA A 70 2.35 -1.04 8.65
CA ALA A 70 3.41 -0.09 8.91
C ALA A 70 3.10 0.84 10.09
N ILE A 71 1.85 1.29 10.23
CA ILE A 71 1.41 2.14 11.33
C ILE A 71 1.32 1.36 12.65
N ALA A 72 1.00 0.06 12.62
CA ALA A 72 0.84 -0.75 13.82
C ALA A 72 2.13 -1.42 14.32
N PHE A 73 3.01 -1.83 13.41
CA PHE A 73 4.22 -2.61 13.70
C PHE A 73 5.52 -1.88 13.34
N GLY A 74 5.42 -0.64 12.86
CA GLY A 74 6.55 0.20 12.51
C GLY A 74 6.89 0.20 11.01
N VAL A 75 7.32 1.37 10.52
CA VAL A 75 7.65 1.62 9.11
C VAL A 75 8.92 0.87 8.70
N GLY A 76 9.97 0.88 9.55
CA GLY A 76 11.25 0.21 9.27
C GLY A 76 11.11 -1.30 9.03
N PRO A 77 10.54 -2.07 9.97
CA PRO A 77 10.30 -3.51 9.78
C PRO A 77 9.45 -3.82 8.54
N THR A 78 8.41 -3.03 8.29
CA THR A 78 7.52 -3.21 7.13
C THR A 78 8.22 -2.89 5.81
N ARG A 79 9.08 -1.87 5.79
CA ARG A 79 9.94 -1.54 4.64
C ARG A 79 10.97 -2.65 4.37
N GLY A 80 11.48 -3.29 5.43
CA GLY A 80 12.38 -4.44 5.30
C GLY A 80 11.74 -5.62 4.56
N TRP A 81 10.43 -5.79 4.67
CA TRP A 81 9.69 -6.82 3.93
C TRP A 81 9.45 -6.42 2.47
N LEU A 82 9.43 -5.12 2.18
CA LEU A 82 9.14 -4.57 0.85
C LEU A 82 10.40 -3.98 0.21
N SER A 83 11.18 -4.85 -0.42
CA SER A 83 12.32 -4.39 -1.20
C SER A 83 11.86 -3.53 -2.40
N SER A 84 12.67 -2.54 -2.78
CA SER A 84 12.42 -1.74 -3.99
C SER A 84 12.28 -2.63 -5.23
N THR A 85 12.99 -3.75 -5.28
CA THR A 85 12.87 -4.76 -6.33
C THR A 85 11.47 -5.35 -6.39
N LEU A 86 10.87 -5.72 -5.25
CA LEU A 86 9.50 -6.28 -5.22
C LEU A 86 8.48 -5.27 -5.75
N LEU A 87 8.58 -4.00 -5.36
CA LEU A 87 7.71 -2.94 -5.86
C LEU A 87 7.83 -2.78 -7.38
N VAL A 88 9.05 -2.74 -7.91
CA VAL A 88 9.28 -2.62 -9.36
C VAL A 88 8.78 -3.85 -10.11
N VAL A 89 9.08 -5.06 -9.62
CA VAL A 89 8.60 -6.32 -10.23
C VAL A 89 7.08 -6.35 -10.25
N GLN A 90 6.43 -5.92 -9.17
CA GLN A 90 4.98 -5.85 -9.10
C GLN A 90 4.39 -4.91 -10.17
N LEU A 91 4.96 -3.72 -10.35
CA LEU A 91 4.56 -2.79 -11.40
C LEU A 91 4.74 -3.39 -12.79
N VAL A 92 5.89 -4.02 -13.05
CA VAL A 92 6.19 -4.66 -14.34
C VAL A 92 5.22 -5.81 -14.62
N VAL A 93 4.88 -6.62 -13.63
CA VAL A 93 3.89 -7.70 -13.75
C VAL A 93 2.52 -7.13 -14.09
N GLY A 94 2.07 -6.09 -13.39
CA GLY A 94 0.77 -5.48 -13.65
C GLY A 94 0.67 -4.84 -15.05
N VAL A 95 1.71 -4.13 -15.47
CA VAL A 95 1.79 -3.57 -16.84
C VAL A 95 1.87 -4.69 -17.88
N GLY A 96 2.66 -5.73 -17.60
CA GLY A 96 2.79 -6.91 -18.45
C GLY A 96 1.47 -7.66 -18.63
N LEU A 97 0.64 -7.76 -17.59
CA LEU A 97 -0.71 -8.31 -17.68
C LEU A 97 -1.61 -7.46 -18.58
N PHE A 98 -1.64 -6.14 -18.38
CA PHE A 98 -2.44 -5.23 -19.20
C PHE A 98 -2.06 -5.34 -20.69
N VAL A 99 -0.76 -5.24 -20.99
CA VAL A 99 -0.25 -5.35 -22.36
C VAL A 99 -0.50 -6.74 -22.91
N GLY A 100 -0.22 -7.80 -22.13
CA GLY A 100 -0.40 -9.18 -22.54
C GLY A 100 -1.84 -9.52 -22.93
N VAL A 101 -2.83 -9.04 -22.18
CA VAL A 101 -4.25 -9.23 -22.53
C VAL A 101 -4.57 -8.54 -23.86
N GLY A 102 -4.15 -7.29 -24.03
CA GLY A 102 -4.42 -6.56 -25.28
C GLY A 102 -3.67 -7.14 -26.49
N LEU A 103 -2.43 -7.60 -26.32
CA LEU A 103 -1.69 -8.32 -27.36
C LEU A 103 -2.33 -9.66 -27.72
N THR A 104 -2.91 -10.36 -26.73
CA THR A 104 -3.63 -11.62 -26.97
C THR A 104 -4.83 -11.38 -27.87
N ALA A 105 -5.63 -10.33 -27.64
CA ALA A 105 -6.75 -9.98 -28.52
C ALA A 105 -6.29 -9.73 -29.97
N MET A 106 -5.17 -9.02 -30.16
CA MET A 106 -4.59 -8.79 -31.49
C MET A 106 -4.05 -10.06 -32.15
N ALA A 107 -3.50 -11.00 -31.38
CA ALA A 107 -3.05 -12.29 -31.90
C ALA A 107 -4.20 -13.15 -32.49
N PHE A 108 -5.43 -12.91 -32.03
CA PHE A 108 -6.65 -13.53 -32.58
C PHE A 108 -7.31 -12.70 -33.70
N GLY A 109 -6.67 -11.63 -34.18
CA GLY A 109 -7.14 -10.81 -35.29
C GLY A 109 -8.11 -9.69 -34.90
N GLY A 110 -8.30 -9.42 -33.61
CA GLY A 110 -9.04 -8.26 -33.11
C GLY A 110 -8.17 -7.01 -32.94
N ALA A 111 -8.78 -5.91 -32.54
CA ALA A 111 -8.08 -4.73 -32.05
C ALA A 111 -7.51 -4.94 -30.63
N PHE A 112 -6.63 -4.04 -30.18
CA PHE A 112 -6.10 -4.04 -28.81
C PHE A 112 -7.25 -3.94 -27.80
N LEU A 113 -7.30 -4.88 -26.85
CA LEU A 113 -8.38 -5.05 -25.86
C LEU A 113 -9.76 -5.37 -26.45
N GLU A 114 -9.84 -5.82 -27.71
CA GLU A 114 -11.08 -6.37 -28.27
C GLU A 114 -11.30 -7.79 -27.75
N TYR A 115 -11.83 -7.90 -26.53
CA TYR A 115 -11.97 -9.18 -25.84
C TYR A 115 -12.83 -10.20 -26.60
N SER A 116 -13.81 -9.75 -27.39
CA SER A 116 -14.68 -10.60 -28.21
C SER A 116 -13.96 -11.37 -29.32
N ALA A 117 -12.75 -10.93 -29.70
CA ALA A 117 -11.94 -11.64 -30.69
C ALA A 117 -11.34 -12.95 -30.15
N VAL A 118 -11.23 -13.08 -28.82
CA VAL A 118 -10.66 -14.27 -28.18
C VAL A 118 -11.73 -15.37 -28.08
N PRO A 119 -11.49 -16.59 -28.60
CA PRO A 119 -12.49 -17.67 -28.68
C PRO A 119 -12.66 -18.40 -27.33
N VAL A 120 -12.96 -17.65 -26.27
CA VAL A 120 -13.19 -18.16 -24.91
C VAL A 120 -14.60 -17.79 -24.47
N HIS A 121 -15.26 -18.68 -23.73
CA HIS A 121 -16.58 -18.38 -23.20
C HIS A 121 -16.50 -17.21 -22.21
N HIS A 122 -17.37 -16.19 -22.36
CA HIS A 122 -17.33 -14.96 -21.58
C HIS A 122 -15.99 -14.20 -21.66
N ALA A 123 -15.33 -14.20 -22.82
CA ALA A 123 -14.03 -13.54 -23.02
C ALA A 123 -14.00 -12.07 -22.54
N SER A 124 -15.07 -11.30 -22.75
CA SER A 124 -15.16 -9.92 -22.24
C SER A 124 -15.13 -9.84 -20.73
N LYS A 125 -15.83 -10.72 -20.02
CA LYS A 125 -15.87 -10.72 -18.56
C LYS A 125 -14.48 -11.02 -17.99
N TYR A 126 -13.92 -12.16 -18.38
CA TYR A 126 -12.61 -12.59 -17.87
C TYR A 126 -11.46 -11.68 -18.34
N GLY A 127 -11.58 -11.12 -19.55
CA GLY A 127 -10.64 -10.14 -20.08
C GLY A 127 -10.63 -8.85 -19.26
N ILE A 128 -11.81 -8.31 -18.92
CA ILE A 128 -11.94 -7.13 -18.07
C ILE A 128 -11.42 -7.43 -16.66
N GLU A 129 -11.84 -8.52 -16.03
CA GLU A 129 -11.38 -8.90 -14.67
C GLU A 129 -9.85 -9.06 -14.61
N LEU A 130 -9.23 -9.65 -15.64
CA LEU A 130 -7.78 -9.83 -15.70
C LEU A 130 -7.03 -8.49 -15.89
N VAL A 131 -7.57 -7.59 -16.71
CA VAL A 131 -7.03 -6.23 -16.87
C VAL A 131 -7.15 -5.45 -15.57
N GLU A 132 -8.31 -5.53 -14.91
CA GLU A 132 -8.54 -4.90 -13.62
C GLU A 132 -7.61 -5.46 -12.54
N PHE A 133 -7.36 -6.76 -12.52
CA PHE A 133 -6.39 -7.37 -11.64
C PHE A 133 -4.97 -6.82 -11.87
N GLY A 134 -4.55 -6.69 -13.13
CA GLY A 134 -3.27 -6.06 -13.49
C GLY A 134 -3.18 -4.59 -13.01
N ILE A 135 -4.24 -3.81 -13.19
CA ILE A 135 -4.34 -2.43 -12.69
C ILE A 135 -4.28 -2.41 -11.15
N GLY A 136 -4.98 -3.32 -10.47
CA GLY A 136 -4.99 -3.41 -9.02
C GLY A 136 -3.62 -3.71 -8.42
N ILE A 137 -2.84 -4.57 -9.08
CA ILE A 137 -1.43 -4.82 -8.74
C ILE A 137 -0.61 -3.52 -8.82
N ILE A 138 -0.76 -2.75 -9.91
CA ILE A 138 -0.03 -1.47 -10.10
C ILE A 138 -0.41 -0.46 -9.02
N VAL A 139 -1.71 -0.32 -8.76
CA VAL A 139 -2.25 0.67 -7.83
C VAL A 139 -1.82 0.35 -6.39
N ALA A 140 -1.90 -0.92 -5.98
CA ALA A 140 -1.42 -1.35 -4.67
C ALA A 140 0.07 -1.01 -4.50
N GLY A 141 0.91 -1.33 -5.49
CA GLY A 141 2.34 -1.01 -5.48
C GLY A 141 2.60 0.50 -5.41
N THR A 142 1.84 1.29 -6.16
CA THR A 142 1.95 2.76 -6.18
C THR A 142 1.58 3.37 -4.83
N VAL A 143 0.46 2.95 -4.23
CA VAL A 143 0.01 3.44 -2.91
C VAL A 143 1.06 3.17 -1.84
N VAL A 144 1.62 1.96 -1.85
CA VAL A 144 2.63 1.57 -0.88
C VAL A 144 3.96 2.28 -1.12
N GLY A 145 4.38 2.40 -2.38
CA GLY A 145 5.57 3.16 -2.76
C GLY A 145 5.47 4.64 -2.36
N LEU A 146 4.31 5.26 -2.60
CA LEU A 146 4.05 6.64 -2.20
C LEU A 146 4.11 6.80 -0.68
N PHE A 147 3.51 5.87 0.08
CA PHE A 147 3.58 5.89 1.54
C PHE A 147 5.03 5.87 2.05
N PHE A 148 5.88 4.99 1.52
CA PHE A 148 7.28 4.93 1.93
C PHE A 148 8.13 6.10 1.43
N ALA A 149 7.81 6.69 0.28
CA ALA A 149 8.45 7.91 -0.19
C ALA A 149 8.14 9.09 0.73
N LEU A 150 6.89 9.22 1.17
CA LEU A 150 6.47 10.24 2.13
C LEU A 150 7.11 10.02 3.51
N ALA A 151 7.16 8.78 3.98
CA ALA A 151 7.80 8.44 5.26
C ALA A 151 9.31 8.75 5.24
N ALA A 152 10.02 8.46 4.15
CA ALA A 152 11.45 8.75 4.02
C ALA A 152 11.76 10.26 3.97
N GLY A 153 10.88 11.08 3.38
CA GLY A 153 11.05 12.54 3.38
C GLY A 153 11.08 13.14 4.80
N HIS A 154 10.38 12.51 5.75
CA HIS A 154 10.37 12.94 7.15
C HIS A 154 11.70 12.66 7.86
N GLU A 155 12.37 11.55 7.53
CA GLU A 155 13.66 11.17 8.14
C GLU A 155 14.80 12.10 7.72
N LEU A 156 14.82 12.55 6.45
CA LEU A 156 15.85 13.47 5.94
C LEU A 156 15.78 14.88 6.55
N THR A 157 14.58 15.34 6.89
CA THR A 157 14.38 16.69 7.47
C THR A 157 14.85 16.73 8.93
N GLU A 158 14.64 15.64 9.69
CA GLU A 158 15.09 15.54 11.09
C GLU A 158 16.62 15.44 11.21
N GLU A 159 17.33 14.89 10.22
CA GLU A 159 18.80 14.86 10.21
C GLU A 159 19.42 16.23 9.92
N GLU A 160 18.82 17.04 9.03
CA GLU A 160 19.28 18.42 8.77
C GLU A 160 19.07 19.34 9.98
N GLU A 161 17.95 19.22 10.70
CA GLU A 161 17.63 20.06 11.87
C GLU A 161 18.48 19.72 13.12
N VAL A 162 19.08 18.52 13.18
CA VAL A 162 19.99 18.10 14.26
C VAL A 162 21.45 18.41 13.93
N ALA A 163 21.77 18.69 12.67
CA ALA A 163 23.12 19.04 12.20
C ALA A 163 23.43 20.55 12.28
N GLU A 164 22.42 21.41 12.46
CA GLU A 164 22.55 22.84 12.83
C GLU A 164 22.55 23.06 14.35
#